data_AF-A0A4D4KD89-F1
#
_entry.id   AF-A0A4D4KD89-F1
#
_cell.length_a   1.000
_cell.length_b   1.000
_cell.length_c   1.000
_cell.angle_alpha   90.00
_cell.angle_beta   90.00
_cell.angle_gamma   90.00
#
_symmetry.space_group_name_H-M   'P 1'
#
loop_
_entity.id
_entity.type
_entity.pdbx_description
1 polymer ?
#
loop_
_entity_poly.entity_id
_entity_poly.type
_entity_poly.pdbx_seq_one_letter_code
_entity_poly.pdbx_strand_id
1 'polypeptide(L)'
;MTVTTEINGHSPEKLLAPVLSAFWDQPNSWALRTYLRHEGYEGMRKALAMDPDAVIALVKDAGLRGRGGAGFPTGMKWQFIPQGDGKPHYLVVNADESEPGTCKDIPLLYANPHSLIEGMVIACHAIRSEHAFIYLRGETVPVLRRLHEAVREAYEAGYLGTAERRRDKLGVDGLPGLDITVHAGAGAYICGEETALLDSLEGRRGQPRLRPPSPRSPVCTRAPLW
;
A
#
# COMPACT_ATOMS: atom_id res chain seq x y z
N MET A 1 -18.90 -31.89 28.64
CA MET A 1 -17.49 -32.10 28.25
C MET A 1 -17.10 -30.95 27.35
N THR A 2 -16.57 -29.88 27.93
CA THR A 2 -16.04 -28.73 27.19
C THR A 2 -14.61 -29.07 26.82
N VAL A 3 -14.35 -29.33 25.55
CA VAL A 3 -12.97 -29.47 25.06
C VAL A 3 -12.39 -28.05 25.04
N THR A 4 -11.67 -27.68 26.09
CA THR A 4 -10.79 -26.51 26.10
C THR A 4 -9.58 -26.83 25.22
N THR A 5 -9.71 -26.61 23.92
CA THR A 5 -8.58 -26.65 22.98
C THR A 5 -7.85 -25.31 23.02
N GLU A 6 -7.16 -25.03 24.13
CA GLU A 6 -6.05 -24.08 24.09
C GLU A 6 -4.86 -24.76 23.43
N ILE A 7 -4.55 -24.38 22.19
CA ILE A 7 -3.31 -24.79 21.53
C ILE A 7 -2.31 -23.66 21.79
N ASN A 8 -1.27 -23.94 22.59
CA ASN A 8 -0.17 -23.01 22.91
C ASN A 8 -0.61 -21.63 23.45
N GLY A 9 -1.55 -21.59 24.40
CA GLY A 9 -1.96 -20.35 25.08
C GLY A 9 -2.72 -19.34 24.21
N HIS A 10 -3.19 -19.76 23.03
CA HIS A 10 -4.04 -18.95 22.16
C HIS A 10 -5.39 -19.65 22.01
N SER A 11 -6.48 -18.90 22.24
CA SER A 11 -7.83 -19.34 21.85
C SER A 11 -7.83 -19.66 20.35
N PRO A 12 -8.52 -20.71 19.89
CA PRO A 12 -8.73 -21.01 18.47
C PRO A 12 -9.22 -19.80 17.64
N GLU A 13 -9.94 -18.87 18.28
CA GLU A 13 -10.41 -17.63 17.67
C GLU A 13 -9.27 -16.64 17.36
N LYS A 14 -8.19 -16.68 18.15
CA LYS A 14 -6.97 -15.89 17.90
C LYS A 14 -6.07 -16.51 16.84
N LEU A 15 -6.26 -17.79 16.51
CA LEU A 15 -5.48 -18.50 15.48
C LEU A 15 -5.89 -18.08 14.05
N LEU A 16 -7.12 -17.60 13.84
CA LEU A 16 -7.66 -17.17 12.54
C LEU A 16 -8.46 -15.86 12.65
N ALA A 17 -7.94 -14.89 13.40
CA ALA A 17 -8.60 -13.59 13.50
C ALA A 17 -8.53 -12.84 12.15
N PRO A 18 -9.67 -12.42 11.57
CA PRO A 18 -9.65 -11.58 10.37
C PRO A 18 -8.97 -10.26 10.70
N VAL A 19 -7.99 -9.86 9.89
CA VAL A 19 -7.30 -8.57 10.03
C VAL A 19 -7.81 -7.60 8.97
N LEU A 20 -7.60 -7.94 7.69
CA LEU A 20 -7.99 -7.05 6.58
C LEU A 20 -9.50 -6.92 6.47
N SER A 21 -10.24 -8.02 6.65
CA SER A 21 -11.68 -8.13 6.49
C SER A 21 -12.47 -8.01 7.80
N ALA A 22 -11.84 -7.60 8.90
CA ALA A 22 -12.42 -7.63 10.25
C ALA A 22 -13.75 -6.86 10.40
N PHE A 23 -13.98 -5.85 9.55
CA PHE A 23 -15.14 -4.95 9.64
C PHE A 23 -15.72 -4.55 8.27
N TRP A 24 -15.48 -5.32 7.20
CA TRP A 24 -15.98 -4.97 5.86
C TRP A 24 -17.50 -5.04 5.70
N ASP A 25 -18.18 -5.72 6.61
CA ASP A 25 -19.63 -5.84 6.69
C ASP A 25 -20.30 -4.70 7.46
N GLN A 26 -19.52 -3.82 8.10
CA GLN A 26 -20.05 -2.68 8.85
C GLN A 26 -20.66 -1.62 7.91
N PRO A 27 -21.74 -0.93 8.34
CA PRO A 27 -22.27 0.22 7.61
C PRO A 27 -21.18 1.28 7.37
N ASN A 28 -21.04 1.71 6.12
CA ASN A 28 -20.01 2.67 5.70
C ASN A 28 -18.59 2.23 6.13
N SER A 29 -18.26 0.95 5.96
CA SER A 29 -16.94 0.38 6.25
C SER A 29 -15.79 1.15 5.58
N TRP A 30 -16.07 1.80 4.44
CA TRP A 30 -15.09 2.49 3.62
C TRP A 30 -14.72 3.89 4.11
N ALA A 31 -15.50 4.48 5.03
CA ALA A 31 -15.33 5.86 5.47
C ALA A 31 -14.27 5.97 6.57
N LEU A 32 -13.55 7.10 6.59
CA LEU A 32 -12.50 7.38 7.58
C LEU A 32 -12.99 7.19 9.03
N ARG A 33 -14.19 7.67 9.34
CA ARG A 33 -14.77 7.55 10.70
C ARG A 33 -14.90 6.10 11.14
N THR A 34 -15.30 5.20 10.25
CA THR A 34 -15.42 3.78 10.58
C THR A 34 -14.05 3.18 10.79
N TYR A 35 -13.08 3.50 9.92
CA TYR A 35 -11.70 3.06 10.05
C TYR A 35 -11.10 3.44 11.42
N LEU A 36 -11.26 4.70 11.84
CA LEU A 36 -10.76 5.20 13.12
C LEU A 36 -11.40 4.53 14.34
N ARG A 37 -12.68 4.14 14.26
CA ARG A 37 -13.37 3.40 15.33
C ARG A 37 -12.83 1.97 15.52
N HIS A 38 -12.19 1.42 14.51
CA HIS A 38 -11.61 0.08 14.50
C HIS A 38 -10.07 0.15 14.54
N GLU A 39 -9.52 1.05 15.37
CA GLU A 39 -8.07 1.19 15.61
C GLU A 39 -7.26 1.58 14.36
N GLY A 40 -7.92 2.16 13.36
CA GLY A 40 -7.29 2.64 12.14
C GLY A 40 -6.18 3.66 12.41
N TYR A 41 -5.11 3.58 11.61
CA TYR A 41 -3.91 4.42 11.71
C TYR A 41 -3.05 4.22 12.96
N GLU A 42 -3.35 3.25 13.82
CA GLU A 42 -2.47 2.91 14.95
C GLU A 42 -1.16 2.26 14.52
N GLY A 43 -1.22 1.37 13.53
CA GLY A 43 -0.02 0.74 12.95
C GLY A 43 0.89 1.78 12.33
N MET A 44 0.31 2.72 11.59
CA MET A 44 1.03 3.86 11.02
C MET A 44 1.66 4.74 12.11
N ARG A 45 0.94 5.09 13.18
CA ARG A 45 1.54 5.89 14.27
C ARG A 45 2.76 5.21 14.88
N LYS A 46 2.70 3.89 15.08
CA LYS A 46 3.85 3.11 15.58
C LYS A 46 5.01 3.12 14.58
N ALA A 47 4.73 2.89 13.30
CA ALA A 47 5.75 2.87 12.25
C ALA A 47 6.44 4.23 12.05
N LEU A 48 5.69 5.34 12.10
CA LEU A 48 6.26 6.68 11.96
C LEU A 48 7.12 7.11 13.15
N ALA A 49 6.93 6.50 14.32
CA ALA A 49 7.79 6.68 15.49
C ALA A 49 9.07 5.83 15.44
N MET A 50 9.18 4.92 14.45
CA MET A 50 10.37 4.11 14.23
C MET A 50 11.27 4.75 13.17
N ASP A 51 12.57 4.48 13.25
CA ASP A 51 13.47 4.76 12.14
C ASP A 51 13.01 3.98 10.88
N PRO A 52 13.06 4.57 9.67
CA PRO A 52 12.66 3.88 8.45
C PRO A 52 13.32 2.51 8.24
N ASP A 53 14.61 2.37 8.58
CA ASP A 53 15.32 1.10 8.41
C ASP A 53 14.86 0.06 9.44
N ALA A 54 14.43 0.49 10.62
CA ALA A 54 13.80 -0.39 11.60
C ALA A 54 12.43 -0.91 11.12
N VAL A 55 11.67 -0.10 10.36
CA VAL A 55 10.42 -0.56 9.72
C VAL A 55 10.72 -1.60 8.62
N ILE A 56 11.76 -1.41 7.81
CA ILE A 56 12.20 -2.39 6.82
C ILE A 56 12.58 -3.72 7.51
N ALA A 57 13.37 -3.65 8.58
CA ALA A 57 13.76 -4.82 9.37
C ALA A 57 12.55 -5.55 9.95
N LEU A 58 11.60 -4.82 10.54
CA LEU A 58 10.36 -5.38 11.08
C LEU A 58 9.57 -6.16 10.01
N VAL A 59 9.41 -5.60 8.81
CA VAL A 59 8.67 -6.26 7.71
C VAL A 59 9.41 -7.48 7.16
N LYS A 60 10.75 -7.42 7.17
CA LYS A 60 11.60 -8.55 6.81
C LYS A 60 11.46 -9.70 7.81
N ASP A 61 11.51 -9.40 9.10
CA ASP A 61 11.38 -10.37 10.19
C ASP A 61 9.98 -10.97 10.26
N ALA A 62 8.95 -10.19 9.89
CA ALA A 62 7.58 -10.67 9.73
C ALA A 62 7.41 -11.68 8.57
N GLY A 63 8.41 -11.85 7.70
CA GLY A 63 8.37 -12.80 6.59
C GLY A 63 7.32 -12.47 5.53
N LEU A 64 6.93 -11.18 5.40
CA LEU A 64 5.92 -10.76 4.43
C LEU A 64 6.41 -11.02 3.00
N ARG A 65 5.56 -11.67 2.19
CA ARG A 65 5.80 -11.96 0.78
C ARG A 65 4.80 -11.22 -0.10
N GLY A 66 5.23 -10.84 -1.30
CA GLY A 66 4.39 -10.18 -2.29
C GLY A 66 3.14 -11.00 -2.64
N ARG A 67 1.98 -10.34 -2.63
CA ARG A 67 0.65 -10.95 -2.83
C ARG A 67 0.09 -10.79 -4.25
N GLY A 68 0.89 -10.24 -5.17
CA GLY A 68 0.57 -10.14 -6.61
C GLY A 68 1.05 -11.33 -7.44
N GLY A 69 1.26 -12.51 -6.84
CA GLY A 69 1.65 -13.74 -7.55
C GLY A 69 3.16 -14.07 -7.52
N ALA A 70 4.05 -13.07 -7.61
CA ALA A 70 5.50 -13.32 -7.66
C ALA A 70 6.11 -13.85 -6.34
N GLY A 71 5.48 -13.59 -5.19
CA GLY A 71 5.90 -14.14 -3.90
C GLY A 71 7.28 -13.69 -3.40
N PHE A 72 7.83 -12.59 -3.92
CA PHE A 72 9.12 -12.04 -3.49
C PHE A 72 9.05 -11.47 -2.05
N PRO A 73 10.07 -11.63 -1.19
CA PRO A 73 10.04 -11.08 0.17
C PRO A 73 9.98 -9.54 0.18
N THR A 74 8.94 -8.97 0.79
CA THR A 74 8.64 -7.53 0.73
C THR A 74 9.71 -6.69 1.43
N GLY A 75 10.14 -7.09 2.63
CA GLY A 75 11.22 -6.37 3.35
C GLY A 75 12.55 -6.38 2.59
N MET A 76 12.82 -7.46 1.85
CA MET A 76 13.99 -7.53 0.97
C MET A 76 13.82 -6.60 -0.25
N LYS A 77 12.61 -6.49 -0.82
CA LYS A 77 12.31 -5.54 -1.92
C LYS A 77 12.64 -4.11 -1.49
N TRP A 78 12.17 -3.70 -0.31
CA TRP A 78 12.41 -2.34 0.22
C TRP A 78 13.89 -2.07 0.47
N GLN A 79 14.65 -3.07 0.93
CA GLN A 79 16.10 -2.94 1.16
C GLN A 79 16.91 -2.67 -0.12
N PHE A 80 16.40 -2.99 -1.32
CA PHE A 80 17.12 -2.70 -2.58
C PHE A 80 16.97 -1.27 -3.07
N ILE A 81 16.11 -0.47 -2.45
CA ILE A 81 15.96 0.94 -2.80
C ILE A 81 17.20 1.67 -2.27
N PRO A 82 18.01 2.32 -3.13
CA PRO A 82 19.14 3.10 -2.68
C PRO A 82 18.68 4.17 -1.69
N GLN A 83 19.37 4.32 -0.56
CA GLN A 83 19.03 5.34 0.44
C GLN A 83 20.05 6.47 0.37
N GLY A 84 19.58 7.72 0.49
CA GLY A 84 20.46 8.90 0.51
C GLY A 84 21.13 9.24 -0.82
N ASP A 85 20.58 8.77 -1.95
CA ASP A 85 21.10 9.09 -3.29
C ASP A 85 20.61 10.46 -3.83
N GLY A 86 19.80 11.17 -3.04
CA GLY A 86 19.26 12.49 -3.34
C GLY A 86 18.21 12.49 -4.45
N LYS A 87 17.69 11.32 -4.85
CA LYS A 87 16.67 11.21 -5.89
C LYS A 87 15.28 11.03 -5.28
N PRO A 88 14.23 11.53 -5.95
CA PRO A 88 12.87 11.23 -5.52
C PRO A 88 12.60 9.73 -5.67
N HIS A 89 11.99 9.15 -4.65
CA HIS A 89 11.44 7.81 -4.70
C HIS A 89 9.94 7.87 -4.89
N TYR A 90 9.40 6.86 -5.54
CA TYR A 90 7.96 6.76 -5.78
C TYR A 90 7.47 5.37 -5.37
N LEU A 91 6.32 5.34 -4.71
CA LEU A 91 5.59 4.11 -4.41
C LEU A 91 4.47 3.92 -5.43
N VAL A 92 4.34 2.73 -6.00
CA VAL A 92 3.26 2.39 -6.92
C VAL A 92 2.52 1.17 -6.40
N VAL A 93 1.26 1.38 -6.01
CA VAL A 93 0.33 0.29 -5.71
C VAL A 93 -0.25 -0.22 -7.02
N ASN A 94 0.06 -1.47 -7.33
CA ASN A 94 -0.60 -2.21 -8.40
C ASN A 94 -1.95 -2.74 -7.89
N ALA A 95 -3.04 -2.09 -8.32
CA ALA A 95 -4.42 -2.50 -8.09
C ALA A 95 -5.11 -2.94 -9.41
N ASP A 96 -4.33 -3.41 -10.39
CA ASP A 96 -4.86 -4.02 -11.61
C ASP A 96 -5.14 -5.52 -11.41
N GLU A 97 -6.24 -5.82 -10.70
CA GLU A 97 -6.73 -7.19 -10.51
C GLU A 97 -7.41 -7.71 -11.78
N SER A 98 -6.60 -8.10 -12.77
CA SER A 98 -7.07 -8.51 -14.10
C SER A 98 -6.97 -10.02 -14.38
N GLU A 99 -6.31 -10.80 -13.51
CA GLU A 99 -6.22 -12.26 -13.63
C GLU A 99 -7.58 -12.94 -13.39
N PRO A 100 -8.09 -13.76 -14.34
CA PRO A 100 -9.38 -14.44 -14.19
C PRO A 100 -9.45 -15.27 -12.91
N GLY A 101 -10.55 -15.13 -12.16
CA GLY A 101 -10.76 -15.83 -10.88
C GLY A 101 -10.14 -15.14 -9.67
N THR A 102 -9.36 -14.07 -9.85
CA THR A 102 -8.83 -13.28 -8.74
C THR A 102 -9.87 -12.22 -8.32
N CYS A 103 -10.23 -12.21 -7.03
CA CYS A 103 -11.25 -11.31 -6.47
C CYS A 103 -10.97 -10.97 -5.00
N LYS A 104 -9.72 -10.63 -4.70
CA LYS A 104 -9.26 -10.30 -3.34
C LYS A 104 -9.07 -8.80 -3.14
N ASP A 105 -8.55 -8.09 -4.13
CA ASP A 105 -8.15 -6.68 -4.00
C ASP A 105 -9.34 -5.77 -4.23
N ILE A 106 -10.15 -6.01 -5.28
CA ILE A 106 -11.30 -5.15 -5.60
C ILE A 106 -12.31 -5.12 -4.44
N PRO A 107 -12.72 -6.25 -3.82
CA PRO A 107 -13.60 -6.21 -2.65
C PRO A 107 -12.98 -5.50 -1.43
N LEU A 108 -11.67 -5.70 -1.19
CA LEU A 108 -10.93 -5.02 -0.13
C LEU A 108 -10.93 -3.50 -0.32
N LEU A 109 -10.56 -3.04 -1.51
CA LEU A 109 -10.49 -1.60 -1.83
C LEU A 109 -11.87 -0.97 -1.87
N TYR A 110 -12.90 -1.74 -2.24
CA TYR A 110 -14.27 -1.32 -2.09
C TYR A 110 -14.58 -1.13 -0.60
N ALA A 111 -14.38 -2.13 0.24
CA ALA A 111 -14.87 -2.12 1.61
C ALA A 111 -14.01 -1.32 2.61
N ASN A 112 -12.69 -1.25 2.43
CA ASN A 112 -11.75 -0.64 3.38
C ASN A 112 -10.53 0.00 2.66
N PRO A 113 -10.74 1.07 1.89
CA PRO A 113 -9.67 1.78 1.20
C PRO A 113 -8.65 2.43 2.16
N HIS A 114 -9.06 2.81 3.38
CA HIS A 114 -8.14 3.41 4.36
C HIS A 114 -7.04 2.46 4.84
N SER A 115 -7.28 1.15 4.85
CA SER A 115 -6.22 0.17 5.14
C SER A 115 -5.09 0.18 4.12
N LEU A 116 -5.43 0.38 2.83
CA LEU A 116 -4.42 0.57 1.80
C LEU A 116 -3.66 1.87 2.03
N ILE A 117 -4.37 2.98 2.28
CA ILE A 117 -3.75 4.29 2.51
C ILE A 117 -2.81 4.23 3.71
N GLU A 118 -3.20 3.59 4.82
CA GLU A 118 -2.34 3.39 5.98
C GLU A 118 -1.07 2.61 5.62
N GLY A 119 -1.21 1.51 4.89
CA GLY A 119 -0.08 0.72 4.39
C GLY A 119 0.84 1.52 3.46
N MET A 120 0.29 2.38 2.62
CA MET A 120 1.06 3.26 1.75
C MET A 120 1.86 4.28 2.54
N VAL A 121 1.29 4.90 3.58
CA VAL A 121 2.02 5.84 4.44
C VAL A 121 3.20 5.14 5.13
N ILE A 122 2.98 3.93 5.64
CA ILE A 122 4.05 3.12 6.27
C ILE A 122 5.15 2.78 5.26
N ALA A 123 4.77 2.32 4.06
CA ALA A 123 5.71 1.98 3.02
C ALA A 123 6.52 3.21 2.57
N CYS A 124 5.86 4.35 2.34
CA CYS A 124 6.50 5.62 1.99
C CYS A 124 7.49 6.08 3.06
N HIS A 125 7.15 5.94 4.34
CA HIS A 125 8.10 6.21 5.43
C HIS A 125 9.33 5.31 5.34
N ALA A 126 9.14 4.00 5.21
CA ALA A 126 10.23 3.03 5.12
C ALA A 126 11.18 3.29 3.93
N ILE A 127 10.62 3.66 2.77
CA ILE A 127 11.39 3.87 1.54
C ILE A 127 11.77 5.33 1.29
N ARG A 128 11.42 6.24 2.21
CA ARG A 128 11.67 7.69 2.12
C ARG A 128 11.08 8.31 0.85
N SER A 129 9.84 7.94 0.54
CA SER A 129 9.08 8.45 -0.61
C SER A 129 8.06 9.51 -0.18
N GLU A 130 8.01 10.60 -0.94
CA GLU A 130 7.06 11.71 -0.76
C GLU A 130 5.86 11.63 -1.73
N HIS A 131 5.88 10.65 -2.64
CA HIS A 131 4.87 10.51 -3.68
C HIS A 131 4.49 9.05 -3.91
N ALA A 132 3.19 8.80 -3.94
CA ALA A 132 2.67 7.47 -4.23
C ALA A 132 1.53 7.50 -5.25
N PHE A 133 1.42 6.41 -5.99
CA PHE A 133 0.40 6.19 -7.01
C PHE A 133 -0.39 4.93 -6.69
N ILE A 134 -1.70 4.97 -6.95
CA ILE A 134 -2.55 3.78 -7.01
C ILE A 134 -2.97 3.60 -8.46
N TYR A 135 -2.50 2.55 -9.11
CA TYR A 135 -2.95 2.19 -10.46
C TYR A 135 -4.07 1.18 -10.36
N LEU A 136 -5.31 1.63 -10.56
CA LEU A 136 -6.51 0.81 -10.50
C LEU A 136 -7.02 0.50 -11.91
N ARG A 137 -7.47 -0.72 -12.15
CA ARG A 137 -8.13 -1.06 -13.42
C ARG A 137 -9.38 -0.21 -13.69
N GLY A 138 -9.55 0.24 -14.93
CA GLY A 138 -10.60 1.19 -15.33
C GLY A 138 -12.04 0.67 -15.22
N GLU A 139 -12.22 -0.65 -15.16
CA GLU A 139 -13.54 -1.30 -15.12
C GLU A 139 -14.21 -1.23 -13.74
N THR A 140 -13.47 -0.82 -12.70
CA THR A 140 -13.93 -0.86 -11.30
C THR A 140 -14.33 0.52 -10.77
N VAL A 141 -15.20 1.22 -11.53
CA VAL A 141 -15.65 2.59 -11.22
C VAL A 141 -16.13 2.81 -9.78
N PRO A 142 -16.88 1.89 -9.13
CA PRO A 142 -17.26 2.07 -7.73
C PRO A 142 -16.07 2.12 -6.76
N VAL A 143 -15.03 1.33 -7.03
CA VAL A 143 -13.78 1.32 -6.24
C VAL A 143 -12.99 2.59 -6.49
N LEU A 144 -12.90 3.03 -7.75
CA LEU A 144 -12.24 4.28 -8.11
C LEU A 144 -12.81 5.46 -7.31
N ARG A 145 -14.14 5.57 -7.24
CA ARG A 145 -14.83 6.62 -6.47
C ARG A 145 -14.52 6.52 -4.98
N ARG A 146 -14.51 5.32 -4.40
CA ARG A 146 -14.18 5.11 -2.97
C ARG A 146 -12.73 5.45 -2.65
N LEU A 147 -11.79 5.12 -3.53
CA LEU A 147 -10.39 5.48 -3.36
C LEU A 147 -10.17 6.99 -3.40
N HIS A 148 -10.76 7.68 -4.38
CA HIS A 148 -10.68 9.15 -4.43
C HIS A 148 -11.25 9.79 -3.16
N GLU A 149 -12.39 9.29 -2.69
CA GLU A 149 -13.02 9.79 -1.46
C GLU A 149 -12.17 9.52 -0.22
N ALA A 150 -11.67 8.31 -0.04
CA ALA A 150 -10.81 7.96 1.10
C ALA A 150 -9.49 8.74 1.10
N VAL A 151 -8.90 8.98 -0.08
CA VAL A 151 -7.74 9.86 -0.23
C VAL A 151 -8.11 11.29 0.17
N ARG A 152 -9.23 11.84 -0.31
CA ARG A 152 -9.74 13.15 0.09
C ARG A 152 -9.92 13.26 1.60
N GLU A 153 -10.59 12.29 2.23
CA GLU A 153 -10.78 12.23 3.69
C GLU A 153 -9.42 12.20 4.43
N ALA A 154 -8.43 11.44 3.93
CA ALA A 154 -7.10 11.38 4.52
C ALA A 154 -6.32 12.70 4.38
N TYR A 155 -6.46 13.42 3.27
CA TYR A 155 -5.94 14.79 3.11
C TYR A 155 -6.63 15.76 4.07
N GLU A 156 -7.96 15.73 4.19
CA GLU A 156 -8.71 16.63 5.06
C GLU A 156 -8.34 16.42 6.53
N ALA A 157 -8.20 15.17 6.94
CA ALA A 157 -7.80 14.81 8.29
C ALA A 157 -6.31 15.04 8.60
N GLY A 158 -5.50 15.42 7.61
CA GLY A 158 -4.06 15.72 7.78
C GLY A 158 -3.15 14.49 7.83
N TYR A 159 -3.63 13.31 7.43
CA TYR A 159 -2.77 12.12 7.30
C TYR A 159 -1.87 12.21 6.05
N LEU A 160 -2.34 12.91 5.02
CA LEU A 160 -1.65 13.21 3.76
C LEU A 160 -1.52 14.73 3.56
N GLY A 161 -0.72 15.13 2.57
CA GLY A 161 -0.49 16.54 2.21
C GLY A 161 0.84 17.06 2.71
N THR A 162 0.91 18.37 2.96
CA THR A 162 2.18 19.06 3.28
C THR A 162 2.77 18.58 4.60
N ALA A 163 4.09 18.76 4.75
CA ALA A 163 4.82 18.41 5.97
C ALA A 163 4.20 19.06 7.21
N GLU A 164 3.76 20.31 7.12
CA GLU A 164 3.14 21.05 8.23
C GLU A 164 1.82 20.42 8.65
N ARG A 165 0.91 20.14 7.71
CA ARG A 165 -0.39 19.53 8.02
C ARG A 165 -0.23 18.16 8.65
N ARG A 166 0.73 17.38 8.15
CA ARG A 166 1.02 16.05 8.66
C ARG A 166 1.65 16.11 10.05
N ARG A 167 2.60 17.02 10.29
CA ARG A 167 3.16 17.25 11.63
C ARG A 167 2.06 17.62 12.63
N ASP A 168 1.19 18.57 12.28
CA ASP A 168 0.13 19.03 13.19
C ASP A 168 -0.87 17.91 13.52
N LYS A 169 -1.13 16.99 12.58
CA LYS A 169 -2.00 15.83 12.79
C LYS A 169 -1.32 14.68 13.54
N LEU A 170 -0.07 14.39 13.22
CA LEU A 170 0.63 13.16 13.63
C LEU A 170 1.55 13.37 14.82
N GLY A 171 1.95 14.61 15.10
CA GLY A 171 2.86 14.95 16.19
C GLY A 171 4.28 14.41 15.98
N VAL A 172 4.68 14.15 14.72
CA VAL A 172 6.01 13.65 14.36
C VAL A 172 6.78 14.75 13.65
N ASP A 173 7.91 15.16 14.23
CA ASP A 173 8.79 16.17 13.66
C ASP A 173 9.63 15.60 12.50
N GLY A 174 9.93 16.45 11.52
CA GLY A 174 10.76 16.09 10.36
C GLY A 174 10.07 15.17 9.34
N LEU A 175 8.77 14.88 9.49
CA LEU A 175 8.01 14.08 8.54
C LEU A 175 7.79 14.89 7.24
N PRO A 176 8.19 14.38 6.06
CA PRO A 176 7.99 15.09 4.81
C PRO A 176 6.51 15.14 4.40
N GLY A 177 6.22 15.93 3.37
CA GLY A 177 4.95 15.83 2.68
C GLY A 177 4.73 14.44 2.10
N LEU A 178 3.47 14.05 1.92
CA LEU A 178 3.13 12.83 1.19
C LEU A 178 1.88 13.06 0.35
N ASP A 179 2.03 12.86 -0.95
CA ASP A 179 0.94 12.91 -1.90
C ASP A 179 0.59 11.53 -2.46
N ILE A 180 -0.71 11.26 -2.57
CA ILE A 180 -1.25 10.04 -3.16
C ILE A 180 -2.11 10.39 -4.37
N THR A 181 -1.75 9.85 -5.52
CA THR A 181 -2.51 10.01 -6.77
C THR A 181 -3.20 8.70 -7.14
N VAL A 182 -4.51 8.75 -7.32
CA VAL A 182 -5.29 7.62 -7.85
C VAL A 182 -5.35 7.75 -9.38
N HIS A 183 -4.91 6.72 -10.09
CA HIS A 183 -4.89 6.65 -11.55
C HIS A 183 -5.71 5.46 -12.03
N ALA A 184 -6.66 5.71 -12.94
CA ALA A 184 -7.44 4.66 -13.57
C ALA A 184 -6.78 4.20 -14.88
N GLY A 185 -6.54 2.91 -15.02
CA GLY A 185 -6.08 2.28 -16.25
C GLY A 185 -7.18 2.21 -17.32
N ALA A 186 -6.82 1.74 -18.51
CA ALA A 186 -7.71 1.68 -19.68
C ALA A 186 -8.16 0.25 -20.06
N GLY A 187 -8.15 -0.69 -19.10
CA GLY A 187 -8.67 -2.05 -19.28
C GLY A 187 -7.76 -2.99 -20.07
N ALA A 188 -6.44 -2.88 -19.88
CA ALA A 188 -5.46 -3.74 -20.54
C ALA A 188 -4.81 -4.69 -19.53
N TYR A 189 -5.07 -6.00 -19.66
CA TYR A 189 -4.53 -7.06 -18.79
C TYR A 189 -3.01 -6.98 -18.58
N ILE A 190 -2.26 -6.59 -19.62
CA ILE A 190 -0.80 -6.51 -19.57
C ILE A 190 -0.31 -5.42 -18.59
N CYS A 191 -1.13 -4.41 -18.29
CA CYS A 191 -0.78 -3.36 -17.33
C CYS A 191 -0.73 -3.87 -15.88
N GLY A 192 -1.11 -5.12 -15.61
CA GLY A 192 -0.88 -5.78 -14.34
C GLY A 192 0.57 -6.21 -14.14
N GLU A 193 1.37 -6.26 -15.21
CA GLU A 193 2.81 -6.47 -15.15
C GLU A 193 3.51 -5.17 -14.70
N GLU A 194 4.42 -5.28 -13.73
CA GLU A 194 5.06 -4.14 -13.05
C GLU A 194 5.67 -3.12 -14.02
N THR A 195 6.40 -3.56 -15.05
CA THR A 195 7.06 -2.64 -15.98
C THR A 195 6.12 -2.02 -17.01
N ALA A 196 5.13 -2.78 -17.48
CA ALA A 196 4.07 -2.28 -18.37
C ALA A 196 3.16 -1.26 -17.65
N LEU A 197 2.90 -1.47 -16.36
CA LEU A 197 2.17 -0.54 -15.51
C LEU A 197 2.85 0.82 -15.46
N LEU A 198 4.18 0.84 -15.25
CA LEU A 198 4.96 2.09 -15.21
C LEU A 198 4.90 2.85 -16.54
N ASP A 199 5.00 2.15 -17.68
CA ASP A 199 4.84 2.81 -18.98
C ASP A 199 3.41 3.35 -19.16
N SER A 200 2.40 2.62 -18.71
CA SER A 200 1.02 3.12 -18.74
C SER A 200 0.83 4.37 -17.87
N LEU A 201 1.44 4.43 -16.67
CA LEU A 201 1.40 5.60 -15.79
C LEU A 201 2.09 6.82 -16.41
N GLU A 202 3.17 6.59 -17.15
CA GLU A 202 3.89 7.65 -17.90
C GLU A 202 3.16 8.11 -19.17
N GLY A 203 1.97 7.56 -19.47
CA GLY A 203 1.18 7.91 -20.65
C GLY A 203 1.68 7.23 -21.94
N ARG A 204 2.55 6.24 -21.84
CA ARG A 204 2.97 5.40 -22.96
C ARG A 204 2.06 4.18 -23.10
N ARG A 205 2.26 3.41 -24.17
CA ARG A 205 1.63 2.09 -24.32
C ARG A 205 2.18 1.17 -23.23
N GLY A 206 1.31 0.46 -22.51
CA GLY A 206 1.69 -0.52 -21.49
C GLY A 206 2.36 -1.76 -22.11
N GLN A 207 3.62 -1.62 -22.49
CA GLN A 207 4.46 -2.69 -23.00
C GLN A 207 5.51 -3.02 -21.95
N PRO A 208 5.78 -4.30 -21.66
CA PRO A 208 6.83 -4.65 -20.72
C PRO A 208 8.18 -4.11 -21.17
N ARG A 209 8.92 -3.50 -20.24
CA ARG A 209 10.25 -2.97 -20.53
C ARG A 209 11.25 -4.12 -20.63
N LEU A 210 12.19 -3.99 -21.56
CA LEU A 210 13.30 -4.94 -21.70
C LEU A 210 14.08 -4.99 -20.39
N ARG A 211 14.04 -6.14 -19.71
CA ARG A 211 14.90 -6.42 -18.57
C ARG A 211 16.31 -6.74 -19.11
N PRO A 212 17.35 -5.95 -18.80
CA PRO A 212 18.72 -6.31 -19.16
C PRO A 212 19.11 -7.65 -18.50
N PRO A 213 20.13 -8.38 -18.99
CA PRO A 213 20.47 -9.70 -18.48
C PRO A 213 21.18 -9.60 -17.10
N SER A 214 20.40 -9.38 -16.01
CA SER A 214 20.68 -9.61 -14.57
C SER A 214 21.85 -8.85 -13.87
N PRO A 215 21.83 -8.63 -12.51
CA PRO A 215 20.75 -8.66 -11.53
C PRO A 215 20.48 -7.27 -10.90
N ARG A 216 19.22 -6.90 -10.67
CA ARG A 216 18.79 -5.91 -9.65
C ARG A 216 19.30 -4.47 -9.81
N SER A 217 19.03 -3.85 -10.95
CA SER A 217 18.93 -2.38 -11.03
C SER A 217 17.48 -1.98 -11.29
N PRO A 218 16.98 -0.89 -10.67
CA PRO A 218 15.63 -0.39 -10.96
C PRO A 218 15.50 -0.15 -12.46
N VAL A 219 14.32 -0.51 -12.96
CA VAL A 219 13.89 -0.25 -14.33
C VAL A 219 14.13 1.23 -14.63
N CYS A 220 14.76 1.51 -15.77
CA CYS A 220 15.16 2.86 -16.18
C CYS A 220 13.95 3.79 -16.30
N THR A 221 13.61 4.43 -15.19
CA THR A 221 12.88 5.68 -15.08
C THR A 221 13.86 6.71 -14.54
N ARG A 222 13.64 8.00 -14.85
CA ARG A 222 14.50 9.10 -14.34
C ARG A 222 14.55 9.18 -12.80
N ALA A 223 13.72 8.41 -12.10
CA ALA A 223 13.68 8.24 -10.66
C ALA A 223 13.27 6.79 -10.32
N PRO A 224 13.82 6.14 -9.29
CA PRO A 224 13.43 4.77 -8.91
C PRO A 224 11.94 4.72 -8.49
N LEU A 225 11.11 4.05 -9.30
CA LEU A 225 9.69 3.78 -9.07
C LEU A 225 9.53 2.32 -8.62
N TRP A 226 8.76 2.08 -7.54
CA TRP A 226 8.72 0.77 -6.84
C TRP A 226 7.36 0.33 -6.32
#